data_AF-A0A8T8K6F6-F1
#
_entry.id   AF-A0A8T8K6F6-F1
#
_cell.length_a   1.000
_cell.length_b   1.000
_cell.length_c   1.000
_cell.angle_alpha   90.00
_cell.angle_beta   90.00
_cell.angle_gamma   90.00
#
_symmetry.space_group_name_H-M   'P 1'
#
loop_
_entity.id
_entity.type
_entity.pdbx_description
1 polymer ?
#
loop_
_entity_poly.entity_id
_entity_poly.type
_entity_poly.pdbx_seq_one_letter_code
_entity_poly.pdbx_strand_id
1 'polypeptide(L)' 'MSVNQIETNLEAVTITIAHLEKLGNCDPELLEELRKERDRLLRELNIL' A
#
# COMPACT_ATOMS: atom_id res chain seq x y z
N MET A 1 20.89 -1.04 11.19
CA MET A 1 19.62 -1.78 11.17
C MET A 1 19.21 -1.91 9.73
N SER A 2 19.05 -3.12 9.23
CA SER A 2 18.61 -3.37 7.86
C SER A 2 17.21 -2.80 7.72
N VAL A 3 17.03 -1.78 6.89
CA VAL A 3 15.69 -1.30 6.56
C VAL A 3 14.98 -2.46 5.86
N ASN A 4 13.91 -2.98 6.46
CA ASN A 4 13.11 -3.99 5.81
C ASN A 4 12.37 -3.29 4.67
N GLN A 5 12.92 -3.40 3.46
CA GLN A 5 12.41 -2.73 2.27
C GLN A 5 10.93 -3.03 2.03
N ILE A 6 10.47 -4.22 2.42
CA ILE A 6 9.08 -4.64 2.27
C ILE A 6 8.17 -3.86 3.24
N GLU A 7 8.60 -3.64 4.48
CA GLU A 7 7.87 -2.81 5.45
C GLU A 7 7.80 -1.35 5.01
N THR A 8 8.90 -0.79 4.51
CA THR A 8 8.92 0.58 3.97
C THR A 8 8.00 0.72 2.75
N ASN A 9 7.97 -0.29 1.88
CA ASN A 9 7.07 -0.30 0.74
C ASN A 9 5.61 -0.40 1.18
N LEU A 10 5.30 -1.24 2.19
CA LEU A 10 3.95 -1.37 2.75
C LEU A 10 3.46 -0.04 3.35
N GLU A 11 4.32 0.64 4.11
CA GLU A 11 4.03 1.95 4.69
C GLU A 11 3.76 2.99 3.59
N ALA A 12 4.62 3.05 2.57
CA ALA A 12 4.45 3.97 1.44
C ALA A 12 3.12 3.76 0.72
N VAL A 13 2.78 2.51 0.36
CA VAL A 13 1.52 2.19 -0.34
C VAL A 13 0.31 2.57 0.53
N THR A 14 0.37 2.30 1.83
CA THR A 14 -0.72 2.62 2.76
C THR A 14 -0.94 4.13 2.87
N ILE A 15 0.14 4.91 2.99
CA ILE A 15 0.07 6.38 3.03
C ILE A 15 -0.46 6.93 1.70
N THR A 16 -0.02 6.38 0.58
CA THR A 16 -0.49 6.79 -0.76
C THR A 16 -1.98 6.55 -0.92
N ILE A 17 -2.50 5.38 -0.54
CA ILE A 17 -3.95 5.09 -0.55
C ILE A 17 -4.70 6.13 0.28
N ALA A 18 -4.28 6.37 1.53
CA ALA A 18 -4.94 7.32 2.41
C ALA A 18 -4.91 8.77 1.87
N HIS A 19 -3.81 9.16 1.24
CA HIS A 19 -3.67 10.47 0.61
C HIS A 19 -4.62 10.63 -0.58
N LEU A 20 -4.72 9.59 -1.42
CA LEU A 20 -5.59 9.55 -2.58
C LEU A 20 -7.08 9.52 -2.20
N GLU A 21 -7.46 8.74 -1.19
CA GLU A 21 -8.82 8.73 -0.64
C GLU A 21 -9.21 10.10 -0.09
N LYS A 22 -8.28 10.79 0.58
CA LYS A 22 -8.51 12.14 1.13
C LYS A 22 -8.65 13.21 0.05
N LEU A 23 -8.00 13.06 -1.10
CA LEU A 23 -8.10 13.97 -2.23
C LEU A 23 -9.48 13.92 -2.91
N GLY A 24 -10.28 12.87 -2.68
CA GLY A 24 -11.68 12.77 -3.13
C GLY A 24 -11.89 12.64 -4.64
N ASN A 25 -10.82 12.70 -5.44
CA ASN A 25 -10.82 12.54 -6.88
C ASN A 25 -9.72 11.54 -7.29
N CYS A 26 -9.84 10.30 -6.82
CA CYS A 26 -8.95 9.23 -7.23
C CYS A 26 -9.71 8.17 -8.02
N ASP A 27 -9.06 7.67 -9.05
CA ASP A 27 -9.59 6.60 -9.89
C ASP A 27 -9.82 5.34 -9.03
N PRO A 28 -11.04 4.81 -8.96
CA PRO A 28 -11.33 3.60 -8.22
C PRO A 28 -10.51 2.39 -8.70
N GLU A 29 -10.13 2.34 -9.99
CA GLU A 29 -9.27 1.27 -10.50
C GLU A 29 -7.85 1.35 -9.92
N LEU A 30 -7.28 2.55 -9.87
CA LEU A 30 -5.96 2.80 -9.29
C LEU A 30 -5.94 2.45 -7.79
N LEU A 31 -6.99 2.81 -7.05
CA LEU A 31 -7.12 2.45 -5.63
C LEU A 31 -7.18 0.94 -5.43
N GLU A 32 -7.87 0.22 -6.31
CA GLU A 32 -7.97 -1.23 -6.23
C GLU A 32 -6.62 -1.91 -6.54
N GLU A 33 -5.86 -1.41 -7.51
CA GLU A 33 -4.49 -1.89 -7.78
C GLU A 33 -3.55 -1.66 -6.59
N LEU A 34 -3.59 -0.47 -5.98
CA LEU A 34 -2.79 -0.16 -4.79
C LEU A 34 -3.17 -1.06 -3.60
N ARG A 35 -4.46 -1.39 -3.45
CA ARG A 35 -4.93 -2.32 -2.41
C ARG A 35 -4.42 -3.74 -2.66
N LYS A 36 -4.43 -4.21 -3.91
CA LYS A 36 -3.84 -5.51 -4.28
C LYS A 36 -2.35 -5.58 -3.98
N GLU A 37 -1.60 -4.52 -4.29
CA GLU A 37 -0.17 -4.47 -4.01
C GLU A 37 0.10 -4.47 -2.50
N ARG A 38 -0.69 -3.73 -1.71
CA ARG A 38 -0.64 -3.78 -0.25
C ARG A 38 -0.91 -5.18 0.30
N ASP A 39 -1.92 -5.88 -0.22
CA ASP A 39 -2.23 -7.25 0.21
C ASP A 39 -1.14 -8.25 -0.18
N ARG A 40 -0.50 -8.06 -1.33
CA ARG A 40 0.68 -8.84 -1.74
C ARG A 40 1.84 -8.63 -0.76
N LEU A 41 2.14 -7.37 -0.41
CA LEU A 41 3.20 -7.04 0.55
C LEU A 41 2.92 -7.63 1.95
N LEU A 42 1.66 -7.62 2.39
CA LEU A 42 1.26 -8.26 3.65
C LEU A 42 1.47 -9.77 3.66
N ARG A 43 1.19 -10.45 2.52
CA ARG A 43 1.48 -11.89 2.35
C ARG A 43 2.97 -12.18 2.33
N GLU A 44 3.77 -11.33 1.67
CA GLU A 44 5.24 -11.46 1.65
C GLU A 44 5.85 -11.28 3.05
N LEU A 45 5.26 -10.41 3.87
CA LEU A 45 5.61 -10.27 5.30
C LEU A 45 5.03 -11.38 6.20
N ASN A 46 4.23 -12.29 5.63
CA ASN A 46 3.55 -13.36 6.35
C ASN A 46 2.65 -12.85 7.50
N ILE A 47 2.05 -11.68 7.29
CA ILE A 47 1.14 -11.02 8.23
C ILE A 47 -0.32 -11.39 7.92
N LEU A 48 -0.62 -11.73 6.66
CA LEU A 48 -1.98 -11.99 6.15
C LEU A 48 -2.06 -13.19 5.21
#